data_AF-A0A7S7QK05-F1
#
_entry.id   AF-A0A7S7QK05-F1
#
_cell.length_a   1.000
_cell.length_b   1.000
_cell.length_c   1.000
_cell.angle_alpha   90.00
_cell.angle_beta   90.00
_cell.angle_gamma   90.00
#
_symmetry.space_group_name_H-M   'P 1'
#
loop_
_entity.id
_entity.type
_entity.pdbx_description
1 polymer ?
#
loop_
_entity_poly.entity_id
_entity_poly.type
_entity_poly.pdbx_seq_one_letter_code
_entity_poly.pdbx_strand_id
1 'polypeptide(L)'
;MKDFWIACGHHLLDRDANGGLVVTDEFLKAYFVRPELMPPDDACAAERRLHQALLADPRRAVTAEEVAAIADADARENWQFVLEFRALLLREPTLEAAYLASVRSHSVHLPPLFVNHLVHVILRNALDGCEDPFVLRAAELFFRPQRIVPHEHSLLLGDEEVIGGPSPTPVLSLMSMLGGTTSAGVDILSEETADSYWWRSDLFDFAFDLTAGGRGAAALAEAIRRWISHLLGVDVAIAPLTALRNARLTWYVGLDADATRIGDRLWHGETLDETVVNRVLSLFQLTFPDAGLVVDAVAREPVYLILAMTADQLVRLKPQNLLTGLPIKHLEAAT
;
A
#
# COMPACT_ATOMS: atom_id res chain seq x y z
N MET A 1 9.61 19.27 13.39
CA MET A 1 8.92 18.64 12.24
C MET A 1 7.87 17.71 12.83
N LYS A 2 6.63 17.73 12.32
CA LYS A 2 5.61 16.79 12.80
C LYS A 2 5.96 15.42 12.22
N ASP A 3 6.15 14.43 13.09
CA ASP A 3 6.48 13.07 12.68
C ASP A 3 5.20 12.24 12.54
N PHE A 4 5.24 11.17 11.74
CA PHE A 4 4.08 10.34 11.44
C PHE A 4 4.49 8.90 11.10
N TRP A 5 3.55 7.97 11.27
CA TRP A 5 3.76 6.54 11.01
C TRP A 5 5.01 5.99 11.71
N ILE A 6 5.13 6.24 13.00
CA ILE A 6 6.31 5.80 13.78
C ILE A 6 6.39 4.27 13.79
N ALA A 7 5.23 3.59 13.79
CA ALA A 7 5.11 2.14 13.85
C ALA A 7 5.65 1.44 12.59
N CYS A 8 5.87 2.14 11.47
CA CYS A 8 6.54 1.54 10.31
C CYS A 8 8.03 1.28 10.54
N GLY A 9 8.63 1.81 11.61
CA GLY A 9 10.02 1.57 11.97
C GLY A 9 11.04 2.36 11.15
N HIS A 10 10.62 3.43 10.46
CA HIS A 10 11.52 4.25 9.65
C HIS A 10 12.72 4.83 10.43
N HIS A 11 12.54 5.07 11.73
CA HIS A 11 13.57 5.60 12.63
C HIS A 11 14.68 4.58 12.95
N LEU A 12 14.47 3.31 12.58
CA LEU A 12 15.48 2.26 12.70
C LEU A 12 16.32 2.13 11.43
N LEU A 13 16.04 2.90 10.38
CA LEU A 13 16.73 2.83 9.10
C LEU A 13 17.71 3.98 8.93
N ASP A 14 18.77 3.73 8.18
CA ASP A 14 19.66 4.78 7.69
C ASP A 14 19.22 5.24 6.29
N ARG A 15 19.83 6.31 5.79
CA ARG A 15 19.66 6.74 4.39
C ARG A 15 21.00 6.75 3.67
N ASP A 16 20.99 6.35 2.39
CA ASP A 16 22.15 6.48 1.53
C ASP A 16 22.31 7.92 0.99
N ALA A 17 23.32 8.13 0.14
CA ALA A 17 23.60 9.45 -0.45
C ALA A 17 22.48 9.98 -1.37
N ASN A 18 21.64 9.08 -1.90
CA ASN A 18 20.51 9.41 -2.76
C ASN A 18 19.19 9.50 -1.97
N GLY A 19 19.23 9.32 -0.64
CA GLY A 19 18.08 9.36 0.24
C GLY A 19 17.28 8.06 0.33
N GLY A 20 17.74 6.97 -0.30
CA GLY A 20 17.12 5.65 -0.20
C GLY A 20 17.35 5.01 1.17
N LEU A 21 16.40 4.20 1.62
CA LEU A 21 16.41 3.59 2.95
C LEU A 21 17.36 2.39 3.02
N VAL A 22 18.35 2.44 3.89
CA VAL A 22 19.34 1.39 4.09
C VAL A 22 18.97 0.54 5.30
N VAL A 23 18.95 -0.79 5.11
CA VAL A 23 18.63 -1.74 6.17
C VAL A 23 19.70 -1.77 7.27
N THR A 24 19.27 -1.65 8.52
CA THR A 24 20.13 -1.75 9.70
C THR A 24 19.86 -3.03 10.49
N ASP A 25 20.76 -3.34 11.42
CA ASP A 25 20.55 -4.46 12.33
C ASP A 25 19.32 -4.25 13.23
N GLU A 26 19.01 -3.01 13.62
CA GLU A 26 17.86 -2.72 14.48
C GLU A 26 16.52 -2.87 13.74
N PHE A 27 16.48 -2.49 12.46
CA PHE A 27 15.30 -2.75 11.63
C PHE A 27 15.04 -4.25 11.45
N LEU A 28 16.10 -5.06 11.27
CA LEU A 28 15.97 -6.52 11.18
C LEU A 28 15.49 -7.15 12.50
N LYS A 29 16.06 -6.71 13.64
CA LYS A 29 15.62 -7.17 14.97
C LYS A 29 14.16 -6.86 15.24
N ALA A 30 13.64 -5.73 14.74
CA ALA A 30 12.24 -5.37 14.89
C ALA A 30 11.27 -6.42 14.32
N TYR A 31 11.67 -7.18 13.29
CA TYR A 31 10.89 -8.34 12.81
C TYR A 31 10.99 -9.53 13.76
N PHE A 32 12.17 -9.84 14.30
CA PHE A 32 12.36 -11.01 15.18
C PHE A 32 11.68 -10.87 16.55
N VAL A 33 11.30 -9.66 16.94
CA VAL A 33 10.54 -9.40 18.19
C VAL A 33 9.03 -9.31 17.96
N ARG A 34 8.55 -9.55 16.73
CA ARG A 34 7.12 -9.64 16.44
C ARG A 34 6.51 -10.89 17.11
N PRO A 35 5.26 -10.84 17.59
CA PRO A 35 4.61 -11.97 18.25
C PRO A 35 4.65 -13.28 17.43
N GLU A 36 4.60 -13.18 16.10
CA GLU A 36 4.61 -14.31 15.17
C GLU A 36 5.96 -15.06 15.12
N LEU A 37 7.05 -14.41 15.55
CA LEU A 37 8.42 -14.96 15.53
C LEU A 37 9.04 -15.06 16.93
N MET A 38 8.35 -14.54 17.95
CA MET A 38 8.76 -14.66 19.34
C MET A 38 8.45 -16.08 19.83
N PRO A 39 9.46 -16.92 20.14
CA PRO A 39 9.21 -18.31 20.48
C PRO A 39 8.35 -18.41 21.74
N PRO A 40 7.24 -19.16 21.73
CA PRO A 40 6.39 -19.34 22.90
C PRO A 40 7.11 -20.11 24.02
N ASP A 41 6.51 -20.13 25.22
CA ASP A 41 7.09 -20.79 26.40
C ASP A 41 7.30 -22.29 26.22
N ASP A 42 6.62 -22.94 25.27
CA ASP A 42 6.75 -24.36 24.91
C ASP A 42 7.54 -24.62 23.62
N ALA A 43 8.08 -23.58 22.96
CA ALA A 43 8.92 -23.68 21.78
C ALA A 43 10.09 -24.69 21.92
N CYS A 44 10.44 -25.35 20.83
CA CYS A 44 11.55 -26.30 20.84
C CYS A 44 12.91 -25.59 21.02
N ALA A 45 13.92 -26.33 21.51
CA ALA A 45 15.26 -25.76 21.74
C ALA A 45 15.92 -25.22 20.47
N ALA A 46 15.61 -25.81 19.30
CA ALA A 46 16.14 -25.36 18.01
C ALA A 46 15.65 -23.95 17.65
N GLU A 47 14.35 -23.70 17.81
CA GLU A 47 13.73 -22.41 17.55
C GLU A 47 14.26 -21.31 18.49
N ARG A 48 14.30 -21.58 19.80
CA ARG A 48 14.84 -20.62 20.77
C ARG A 48 16.29 -20.26 20.49
N ARG A 49 17.10 -21.26 20.12
CA ARG A 49 18.50 -21.05 19.74
C ARG A 49 18.63 -20.21 18.47
N LEU A 50 17.81 -20.48 17.45
CA LEU A 50 17.78 -19.69 16.22
C LEU A 50 17.40 -18.24 16.51
N HIS A 51 16.33 -18.03 17.27
CA HIS A 51 15.84 -16.71 17.68
C HIS A 51 16.91 -15.91 18.42
N GLN A 52 17.53 -16.49 19.46
CA GLN A 52 18.60 -15.84 20.22
C GLN A 52 19.82 -15.51 19.34
N ALA A 53 20.20 -16.40 18.44
CA ALA A 53 21.32 -16.17 17.54
C ALA A 53 21.07 -14.99 16.59
N LEU A 54 19.83 -14.86 16.09
CA LEU A 54 19.45 -13.78 15.17
C LEU A 54 19.19 -12.45 15.87
N LEU A 55 18.78 -12.45 17.13
CA LEU A 55 18.76 -11.22 17.93
C LEU A 55 20.18 -10.70 18.22
N ALA A 56 21.15 -11.59 18.39
CA ALA A 56 22.55 -11.21 18.60
C ALA A 56 23.25 -10.77 17.30
N ASP A 57 23.03 -11.48 16.20
CA ASP A 57 23.58 -11.19 14.88
C ASP A 57 22.48 -11.34 13.80
N PRO A 58 21.74 -10.26 13.49
CA PRO A 58 20.61 -10.29 12.56
C PRO A 58 20.96 -10.69 11.13
N ARG A 59 22.23 -10.44 10.73
CA ARG A 59 22.74 -10.70 9.38
C ARG A 59 23.37 -12.09 9.24
N ARG A 60 23.46 -12.86 10.34
CA ARG A 60 23.94 -14.24 10.33
C ARG A 60 23.22 -15.09 9.28
N ALA A 61 24.02 -15.83 8.50
CA ALA A 61 23.52 -16.86 7.60
C ALA A 61 22.82 -17.98 8.40
N VAL A 62 21.64 -18.40 7.92
CA VAL A 62 20.85 -19.49 8.50
C VAL A 62 20.71 -20.58 7.46
N THR A 63 21.01 -21.81 7.84
CA THR A 63 20.92 -22.98 6.96
C THR A 63 19.50 -23.53 6.92
N ALA A 64 19.14 -24.21 5.83
CA ALA A 64 17.86 -24.90 5.73
C ALA A 64 17.69 -26.00 6.81
N GLU A 65 18.80 -26.61 7.24
CA GLU A 65 18.82 -27.61 8.32
C GLU A 65 18.46 -27.00 9.69
N GLU A 66 18.95 -25.79 9.99
CA GLU A 66 18.59 -25.08 11.23
C GLU A 66 17.08 -24.80 11.31
N VAL A 67 16.45 -24.44 10.19
CA VAL A 67 15.00 -24.21 10.11
C VAL A 67 14.25 -25.55 10.13
N ALA A 68 14.73 -26.57 9.43
CA ALA A 68 14.12 -27.90 9.43
C ALA A 68 14.11 -28.57 10.82
N ALA A 69 15.05 -28.20 11.70
CA ALA A 69 15.12 -28.69 13.07
C ALA A 69 14.03 -28.12 14.00
N ILE A 70 13.29 -27.09 13.59
CA ILE A 70 12.16 -26.56 14.34
C ILE A 70 11.04 -27.61 14.38
N ALA A 71 10.53 -27.96 15.55
CA ALA A 71 9.53 -29.03 15.65
C ALA A 71 8.18 -28.60 15.07
N ASP A 72 7.73 -27.40 15.42
CA ASP A 72 6.46 -26.83 14.99
C ASP A 72 6.49 -26.48 13.49
N ALA A 73 5.44 -26.86 12.76
CA ALA A 73 5.35 -26.63 11.32
C ALA A 73 5.04 -25.17 10.98
N ASP A 74 4.18 -24.52 11.76
CA ASP A 74 3.75 -23.14 11.54
C ASP A 74 4.89 -22.18 11.89
N ALA A 75 5.59 -22.43 13.00
CA ALA A 75 6.78 -21.65 13.35
C ALA A 75 7.87 -21.77 12.28
N ARG A 76 8.09 -22.97 11.74
CA ARG A 76 9.05 -23.20 10.65
C ARG A 76 8.69 -22.39 9.41
N GLU A 77 7.41 -22.37 9.03
CA GLU A 77 6.92 -21.59 7.89
C GLU A 77 7.13 -20.08 8.12
N ASN A 78 6.81 -19.56 9.31
CA ASN A 78 7.06 -18.16 9.68
C ASN A 78 8.56 -17.81 9.57
N TRP A 79 9.43 -18.69 10.06
CA TRP A 79 10.88 -18.53 9.93
C TRP A 79 11.33 -18.54 8.46
N GLN A 80 10.78 -19.40 7.61
CA GLN A 80 11.11 -19.41 6.18
C GLN A 80 10.75 -18.07 5.52
N PHE A 81 9.54 -17.55 5.76
CA PHE A 81 9.11 -16.28 5.18
C PHE A 81 9.98 -15.10 5.62
N VAL A 82 10.28 -14.97 6.92
CA VAL A 82 11.11 -13.85 7.39
C VAL A 82 12.55 -13.95 6.90
N LEU A 83 13.09 -15.16 6.76
CA LEU A 83 14.45 -15.36 6.27
C LEU A 83 14.56 -15.06 4.77
N GLU A 84 13.56 -15.41 3.96
CA GLU A 84 13.48 -15.04 2.54
C GLU A 84 13.37 -13.51 2.40
N PHE A 85 12.49 -12.88 3.17
CA PHE A 85 12.35 -11.43 3.19
C PHE A 85 13.65 -10.73 3.59
N ARG A 86 14.29 -11.18 4.67
CA ARG A 86 15.60 -10.68 5.10
C ARG A 86 16.66 -10.85 4.01
N ALA A 87 16.68 -11.98 3.32
CA ALA A 87 17.65 -12.22 2.25
C ALA A 87 17.47 -11.22 1.09
N LEU A 88 16.23 -10.86 0.76
CA LEU A 88 15.94 -9.79 -0.20
C LEU A 88 16.48 -8.44 0.29
N LEU A 89 16.20 -8.05 1.55
CA LEU A 89 16.66 -6.78 2.10
C LEU A 89 18.18 -6.66 2.17
N LEU A 90 18.89 -7.77 2.41
CA LEU A 90 20.35 -7.79 2.47
C LEU A 90 21.00 -7.87 1.10
N ARG A 91 20.27 -8.29 0.07
CA ARG A 91 20.78 -8.39 -1.31
C ARG A 91 20.80 -7.03 -2.00
N GLU A 92 19.77 -6.22 -1.78
CA GLU A 92 19.64 -4.92 -2.41
C GLU A 92 20.22 -3.80 -1.53
N PRO A 93 20.74 -2.70 -2.11
CA PRO A 93 21.36 -1.62 -1.35
C PRO A 93 20.35 -0.82 -0.51
N THR A 94 19.09 -0.77 -0.94
CA THR A 94 18.02 -0.02 -0.28
C THR A 94 16.72 -0.82 -0.25
N LEU A 95 15.80 -0.44 0.65
CA LEU A 95 14.46 -1.03 0.71
C LEU A 95 13.65 -0.71 -0.56
N GLU A 96 13.84 0.46 -1.15
CA GLU A 96 13.28 0.82 -2.46
C GLU A 96 13.73 -0.15 -3.56
N ALA A 97 15.04 -0.44 -3.63
CA ALA A 97 15.59 -1.40 -4.58
C ALA A 97 15.08 -2.83 -4.32
N ALA A 98 14.98 -3.24 -3.05
CA ALA A 98 14.37 -4.51 -2.64
C ALA A 98 12.91 -4.63 -3.13
N TYR A 99 12.12 -3.58 -2.92
CA TYR A 99 10.74 -3.54 -3.37
C TYR A 99 10.64 -3.60 -4.90
N LEU A 100 11.41 -2.79 -5.63
CA LEU A 100 11.45 -2.80 -7.10
C LEU A 100 11.89 -4.16 -7.66
N ALA A 101 12.91 -4.79 -7.07
CA ALA A 101 13.35 -6.13 -7.44
C ALA A 101 12.25 -7.17 -7.23
N SER A 102 11.49 -7.08 -6.13
CA SER A 102 10.36 -7.97 -5.85
C SER A 102 9.19 -7.78 -6.83
N VAL A 103 8.92 -6.54 -7.26
CA VAL A 103 7.84 -6.22 -8.20
C VAL A 103 8.18 -6.66 -9.61
N ARG A 104 9.45 -6.53 -10.02
CA ARG A 104 9.93 -6.89 -11.36
C ARG A 104 10.19 -8.39 -11.50
N SER A 105 10.52 -9.08 -10.40
CA SER A 105 10.76 -10.52 -10.41
C SER A 105 9.49 -11.33 -10.18
N HIS A 106 9.25 -12.31 -11.05
CA HIS A 106 8.18 -13.29 -10.86
C HIS A 106 8.54 -14.38 -9.85
N SER A 107 9.78 -14.41 -9.34
CA SER A 107 10.29 -15.49 -8.49
C SER A 107 10.29 -15.17 -7.00
N VAL A 108 9.96 -13.94 -6.61
CA VAL A 108 9.97 -13.50 -5.21
C VAL A 108 8.54 -13.54 -4.70
N HIS A 109 8.22 -14.54 -3.86
CA HIS A 109 6.88 -14.72 -3.31
C HIS A 109 6.85 -14.26 -1.86
N LEU A 110 6.78 -12.95 -1.66
CA LEU A 110 6.63 -12.39 -0.33
C LEU A 110 5.16 -12.42 0.11
N PRO A 111 4.86 -12.85 1.35
CA PRO A 111 3.56 -12.64 1.95
C PRO A 111 3.12 -11.16 1.87
N PRO A 112 1.83 -10.87 1.64
CA PRO A 112 1.33 -9.50 1.50
C PRO A 112 1.70 -8.57 2.66
N LEU A 113 1.82 -9.09 3.88
CA LEU A 113 2.21 -8.32 5.07
C LEU A 113 3.58 -7.64 4.91
N PHE A 114 4.56 -8.34 4.34
CA PHE A 114 5.92 -7.80 4.14
C PHE A 114 5.93 -6.76 3.03
N VAL A 115 5.18 -7.02 1.96
CA VAL A 115 5.02 -6.08 0.84
C VAL A 115 4.35 -4.80 1.32
N ASN A 116 3.25 -4.90 2.07
CA ASN A 116 2.54 -3.75 2.63
C ASN A 116 3.43 -2.96 3.60
N HIS A 117 4.20 -3.63 4.45
CA HIS A 117 5.12 -2.94 5.35
C HIS A 117 6.26 -2.24 4.61
N LEU A 118 6.82 -2.84 3.54
CA LEU A 118 7.78 -2.16 2.67
C LEU A 118 7.18 -0.91 2.03
N VAL A 119 5.98 -1.02 1.47
CA VAL A 119 5.27 0.12 0.89
C VAL A 119 5.06 1.22 1.94
N HIS A 120 4.65 0.85 3.16
CA HIS A 120 4.42 1.79 4.26
C HIS A 120 5.71 2.57 4.62
N VAL A 121 6.82 1.88 4.83
CA VAL A 121 8.08 2.54 5.21
C VAL A 121 8.70 3.35 4.07
N ILE A 122 8.59 2.87 2.81
CA ILE A 122 9.03 3.62 1.63
C ILE A 122 8.17 4.87 1.43
N LEU A 123 6.84 4.79 1.59
CA LEU A 123 5.97 5.97 1.50
C LEU A 123 6.26 6.99 2.59
N ARG A 124 6.57 6.55 3.82
CA ARG A 124 7.05 7.47 4.85
C ARG A 124 8.24 8.27 4.32
N ASN A 125 9.22 7.61 3.71
CA ASN A 125 10.39 8.27 3.14
C ASN A 125 10.03 9.21 1.97
N ALA A 126 9.18 8.76 1.04
CA ALA A 126 8.71 9.55 -0.10
C ALA A 126 7.89 10.80 0.31
N LEU A 127 7.24 10.73 1.47
CA LEU A 127 6.43 11.80 2.04
C LEU A 127 7.17 12.61 3.11
N ASP A 128 8.48 12.42 3.26
CA ASP A 128 9.30 13.20 4.19
C ASP A 128 9.16 14.70 3.90
N GLY A 129 8.87 15.49 4.94
CA GLY A 129 8.58 16.92 4.80
C GLY A 129 7.23 17.26 4.16
N CYS A 130 6.34 16.29 3.90
CA CYS A 130 4.94 16.59 3.59
C CYS A 130 4.28 17.23 4.82
N GLU A 131 3.59 18.35 4.63
CA GLU A 131 2.88 19.06 5.71
C GLU A 131 1.35 18.95 5.58
N ASP A 132 0.86 18.16 4.62
CA ASP A 132 -0.57 18.00 4.34
C ASP A 132 -1.11 16.64 4.84
N PRO A 133 -1.88 16.61 5.95
CA PRO A 133 -2.50 15.39 6.47
C PRO A 133 -3.40 14.67 5.49
N PHE A 134 -4.01 15.37 4.52
CA PHE A 134 -4.88 14.72 3.53
C PHE A 134 -4.06 13.84 2.58
N VAL A 135 -2.86 14.27 2.21
CA VAL A 135 -1.94 13.48 1.38
C VAL A 135 -1.45 12.26 2.16
N LEU A 136 -1.09 12.44 3.43
CA LEU A 136 -0.69 11.34 4.30
C LEU A 136 -1.82 10.32 4.45
N ARG A 137 -3.04 10.75 4.82
CA ARG A 137 -4.18 9.86 4.94
C ARG A 137 -4.52 9.14 3.63
N ALA A 138 -4.45 9.83 2.49
CA ALA A 138 -4.66 9.22 1.18
C ALA A 138 -3.60 8.16 0.85
N ALA A 139 -2.35 8.38 1.26
CA ALA A 139 -1.25 7.45 1.03
C ALA A 139 -1.40 6.14 1.85
N GLU A 140 -2.19 6.12 2.93
CA GLU A 140 -2.50 4.88 3.66
C GLU A 140 -3.18 3.83 2.78
N LEU A 141 -3.92 4.23 1.73
CA LEU A 141 -4.56 3.30 0.78
C LEU A 141 -3.55 2.36 0.12
N PHE A 142 -2.27 2.75 0.02
CA PHE A 142 -1.23 1.98 -0.66
C PHE A 142 -0.82 0.74 0.12
N PHE A 143 -0.94 0.76 1.45
CA PHE A 143 -0.49 -0.33 2.31
C PHE A 143 -1.57 -0.86 3.25
N ARG A 144 -2.74 -0.19 3.33
CA ARG A 144 -3.88 -0.66 4.12
C ARG A 144 -5.14 -0.76 3.26
N PRO A 145 -5.79 -1.93 3.23
CA PRO A 145 -7.12 -2.07 2.64
C PRO A 145 -8.14 -1.14 3.29
N GLN A 146 -9.03 -0.58 2.48
CA GLN A 146 -10.11 0.28 2.96
C GLN A 146 -11.47 -0.36 2.69
N ARG A 147 -12.47 0.03 3.46
CA ARG A 147 -13.87 -0.33 3.30
C ARG A 147 -14.71 0.93 3.05
N ILE A 148 -15.72 0.82 2.19
CA ILE A 148 -16.72 1.89 2.06
C ILE A 148 -17.48 2.03 3.39
N VAL A 149 -17.46 3.22 3.97
CA VAL A 149 -18.25 3.56 5.15
C VAL A 149 -19.56 4.19 4.68
N PRO A 150 -20.73 3.62 5.03
CA PRO A 150 -22.01 4.19 4.64
C PRO A 150 -22.17 5.63 5.15
N HIS A 151 -22.36 6.58 4.23
CA HIS A 151 -22.64 7.98 4.53
C HIS A 151 -23.54 8.58 3.45
N GLU A 152 -24.51 9.42 3.82
CA GLU A 152 -25.65 9.77 2.96
C GLU A 152 -25.26 10.30 1.57
N HIS A 153 -24.28 11.21 1.51
CA HIS A 153 -23.89 11.91 0.30
C HIS A 153 -22.38 11.94 0.05
N SER A 154 -21.62 11.09 0.74
CA SER A 154 -20.16 11.12 0.69
C SER A 154 -19.59 9.72 0.55
N LEU A 155 -18.57 9.60 -0.30
CA LEU A 155 -17.80 8.39 -0.48
C LEU A 155 -16.69 8.35 0.55
N LEU A 156 -16.97 7.78 1.72
CA LEU A 156 -16.01 7.66 2.80
C LEU A 156 -15.31 6.30 2.77
N LEU A 157 -13.99 6.32 2.90
CA LEU A 157 -13.15 5.15 3.04
C LEU A 157 -12.61 5.06 4.47
N GLY A 158 -12.91 3.98 5.16
CA GLY A 158 -12.34 3.66 6.47
C GLY A 158 -11.38 2.48 6.37
N ASP A 159 -10.39 2.42 7.24
CA ASP A 159 -9.48 1.28 7.31
C ASP A 159 -10.25 -0.04 7.58
N GLU A 160 -9.95 -1.10 6.82
CA GLU A 160 -10.67 -2.38 6.94
C GLU A 160 -10.50 -3.02 8.33
N GLU A 161 -9.32 -2.89 8.95
CA GLU A 161 -9.02 -3.52 10.24
C GLU A 161 -9.51 -2.69 11.43
N VAL A 162 -9.42 -1.35 11.34
CA VAL A 162 -9.76 -0.44 12.44
C VAL A 162 -11.23 -0.01 12.40
N ILE A 163 -11.74 0.38 11.24
CA ILE A 163 -13.09 0.94 11.06
C ILE A 163 -14.04 -0.11 10.49
N GLY A 164 -13.52 -1.03 9.66
CA GLY A 164 -14.32 -1.94 8.84
C GLY A 164 -15.22 -2.91 9.62
N GLY A 165 -14.94 -3.15 10.91
CA GLY A 165 -15.66 -4.11 11.74
C GLY A 165 -15.59 -5.56 11.20
N PRO A 166 -15.92 -6.58 12.00
CA PRO A 166 -15.93 -7.96 11.50
C PRO A 166 -17.03 -8.12 10.42
N SER A 167 -16.62 -8.39 9.18
CA SER A 167 -17.54 -8.70 8.06
C SER A 167 -18.06 -10.17 8.18
N PRO A 168 -19.04 -10.59 7.36
CA PRO A 168 -20.44 -10.80 7.67
C PRO A 168 -20.81 -12.23 8.09
N THR A 169 -21.57 -12.38 9.17
CA THR A 169 -22.41 -13.55 9.42
C THR A 169 -23.87 -13.08 9.43
N PRO A 170 -24.81 -13.65 8.65
CA PRO A 170 -26.22 -13.35 8.83
C PRO A 170 -26.68 -14.09 10.09
N VAL A 171 -26.42 -13.51 11.25
CA VAL A 171 -27.06 -13.94 12.49
C VAL A 171 -27.92 -12.78 12.95
N LEU A 172 -29.22 -13.00 12.80
CA LEU A 172 -30.29 -12.26 13.46
C LEU A 172 -29.96 -12.15 14.95
N SER A 173 -29.24 -11.11 15.34
CA SER A 173 -29.08 -10.75 16.75
C SER A 173 -30.26 -9.88 17.14
N LEU A 174 -30.87 -10.24 18.28
CA LEU A 174 -32.00 -9.54 18.88
C LEU A 174 -31.72 -8.03 19.08
N MET A 175 -30.44 -7.64 19.14
CA MET A 175 -30.01 -6.23 19.19
C MET A 175 -30.34 -5.44 17.92
N SER A 176 -30.33 -6.06 16.74
CA SER A 176 -30.66 -5.40 15.47
C SER A 176 -32.15 -5.07 15.34
N MET A 177 -33.01 -5.68 16.16
CA MET A 177 -34.46 -5.44 16.18
C MET A 177 -34.90 -4.36 17.18
N LEU A 178 -33.99 -3.88 18.03
CA LEU A 178 -34.31 -2.95 19.13
C LEU A 178 -34.05 -1.47 18.81
N GLY A 179 -33.75 -1.12 17.56
CA GLY A 179 -33.74 0.27 17.09
C GLY A 179 -32.73 1.16 17.81
N GLY A 180 -31.51 1.22 17.27
CA GLY A 180 -30.53 2.24 17.62
C GLY A 180 -29.19 1.68 18.06
N THR A 181 -28.30 1.48 17.09
CA THR A 181 -26.92 1.94 17.27
C THR A 181 -26.58 2.72 16.02
N THR A 182 -26.48 4.05 16.16
CA THR A 182 -25.67 4.85 15.27
C THR A 182 -24.31 4.17 15.18
N SER A 183 -23.77 3.96 13.97
CA SER A 183 -22.38 3.56 13.82
C SER A 183 -21.55 4.49 14.72
N ALA A 184 -20.85 3.94 15.71
CA ALA A 184 -19.99 4.72 16.58
C ALA A 184 -19.05 5.58 15.71
N GLY A 185 -18.93 6.86 16.08
CA GLY A 185 -18.38 7.93 15.26
C GLY A 185 -17.02 7.61 14.65
N VAL A 186 -17.00 7.47 13.33
CA VAL A 186 -15.77 7.49 12.54
C VAL A 186 -15.40 8.95 12.34
N ASP A 187 -14.25 9.36 12.86
CA ASP A 187 -13.77 10.72 12.66
C ASP A 187 -13.38 10.91 11.19
N ILE A 188 -14.00 11.87 10.52
CA ILE A 188 -13.67 12.19 9.12
C ILE A 188 -12.52 13.19 9.13
N LEU A 189 -11.52 12.96 8.27
CA LEU A 189 -10.46 13.95 8.08
C LEU A 189 -11.03 15.19 7.39
N SER A 190 -11.01 16.31 8.12
CA SER A 190 -11.47 17.63 7.68
C SER A 190 -10.44 18.69 8.06
N GLU A 191 -10.59 19.92 7.61
CA GLU A 191 -9.69 21.02 8.00
C GLU A 191 -9.64 21.21 9.52
N GLU A 192 -10.74 20.94 10.22
CA GLU A 192 -10.85 21.09 11.67
C GLU A 192 -10.11 19.97 12.42
N THR A 193 -10.08 18.76 11.85
CA THR A 193 -9.48 17.58 12.49
C THR A 193 -8.07 17.27 11.98
N ALA A 194 -7.63 17.92 10.89
CA ALA A 194 -6.35 17.66 10.22
C ALA A 194 -5.13 17.74 11.15
N ASP A 195 -5.12 18.69 12.10
CA ASP A 195 -4.01 18.80 13.04
C ASP A 195 -3.90 17.62 14.00
N SER A 196 -5.01 16.93 14.28
CA SER A 196 -5.00 15.76 15.14
C SER A 196 -4.49 14.50 14.46
N TYR A 197 -4.46 14.48 13.12
CA TYR A 197 -3.92 13.36 12.35
C TYR A 197 -2.48 13.02 12.74
N TRP A 198 -1.63 14.02 12.98
CA TRP A 198 -0.20 13.82 13.22
C TRP A 198 0.09 12.85 14.37
N TRP A 199 -0.54 13.06 15.53
CA TRP A 199 -0.36 12.20 16.70
C TRP A 199 -1.24 10.94 16.68
N ARG A 200 -2.17 10.85 15.73
CA ARG A 200 -3.05 9.68 15.48
C ARG A 200 -2.63 8.87 14.26
N SER A 201 -1.54 9.24 13.58
CA SER A 201 -1.18 8.66 12.28
C SER A 201 -0.96 7.15 12.32
N ASP A 202 -0.54 6.62 13.48
CA ASP A 202 -0.39 5.17 13.72
C ASP A 202 -1.69 4.45 14.13
N LEU A 203 -2.79 5.19 14.37
CA LEU A 203 -4.10 4.63 14.74
C LEU A 203 -4.96 4.27 13.53
N PHE A 204 -4.69 4.88 12.37
CA PHE A 204 -5.43 4.64 11.11
C PHE A 204 -6.97 4.78 11.26
N ASP A 205 -7.41 5.67 12.14
CA ASP A 205 -8.79 5.76 12.63
C ASP A 205 -9.61 6.89 11.98
N PHE A 206 -9.01 7.62 11.04
CA PHE A 206 -9.72 8.63 10.24
C PHE A 206 -10.40 8.01 9.01
N ALA A 207 -11.66 8.38 8.76
CA ALA A 207 -12.26 8.21 7.43
C ALA A 207 -11.66 9.20 6.43
N PHE A 208 -11.41 8.71 5.23
CA PHE A 208 -10.94 9.48 4.09
C PHE A 208 -12.10 9.74 3.12
N ASP A 209 -12.40 11.02 2.88
CA ASP A 209 -13.45 11.42 1.95
C ASP A 209 -12.91 11.47 0.51
N LEU A 210 -13.35 10.51 -0.30
CA LEU A 210 -13.03 10.40 -1.73
C LEU A 210 -14.19 10.89 -2.62
N THR A 211 -15.11 11.68 -2.08
CA THR A 211 -16.22 12.24 -2.87
C THR A 211 -15.69 13.05 -4.05
N ALA A 212 -16.28 12.81 -5.24
CA ALA A 212 -15.86 13.45 -6.47
C ALA A 212 -15.92 14.98 -6.37
N GLY A 213 -14.85 15.65 -6.81
CA GLY A 213 -14.72 17.11 -6.72
C GLY A 213 -14.25 17.63 -5.35
N GLY A 214 -14.08 16.76 -4.35
CA GLY A 214 -13.50 17.09 -3.06
C GLY A 214 -11.96 17.08 -3.06
N ARG A 215 -11.37 17.45 -1.91
CA ARG A 215 -9.91 17.51 -1.69
C ARG A 215 -9.25 16.13 -1.70
N GLY A 216 -9.97 15.06 -1.32
CA GLY A 216 -9.39 13.71 -1.22
C GLY A 216 -8.82 13.19 -2.53
N ALA A 217 -9.52 13.36 -3.65
CA ALA A 217 -8.99 12.93 -4.94
C ALA A 217 -7.68 13.67 -5.31
N ALA A 218 -7.59 14.97 -5.05
CA ALA A 218 -6.36 15.72 -5.26
C ALA A 218 -5.22 15.25 -4.33
N ALA A 219 -5.53 14.93 -3.08
CA ALA A 219 -4.57 14.40 -2.12
C ALA A 219 -4.04 13.02 -2.53
N LEU A 220 -4.91 12.13 -3.02
CA LEU A 220 -4.53 10.84 -3.56
C LEU A 220 -3.67 10.98 -4.83
N ALA A 221 -4.02 11.91 -5.73
CA ALA A 221 -3.21 12.22 -6.90
C ALA A 221 -1.79 12.68 -6.52
N GLU A 222 -1.66 13.51 -5.48
CA GLU A 222 -0.35 13.95 -4.97
C GLU A 222 0.44 12.79 -4.33
N ALA A 223 -0.21 11.90 -3.56
CA ALA A 223 0.42 10.70 -3.03
C ALA A 223 0.95 9.78 -4.15
N ILE A 224 0.15 9.55 -5.20
CA ILE A 224 0.56 8.79 -6.39
C ILE A 224 1.74 9.45 -7.09
N ARG A 225 1.71 10.78 -7.27
CA ARG A 225 2.81 11.53 -7.89
C ARG A 225 4.11 11.35 -7.11
N ARG A 226 4.08 11.49 -5.78
CA ARG A 226 5.26 11.33 -4.93
C ARG A 226 5.78 9.90 -4.93
N TRP A 227 4.91 8.89 -4.95
CA TRP A 227 5.29 7.50 -5.08
C TRP A 227 6.05 7.22 -6.39
N ILE A 228 5.52 7.69 -7.52
CA ILE A 228 6.15 7.54 -8.85
C ILE A 228 7.50 8.26 -8.89
N SER A 229 7.54 9.52 -8.43
CA SER A 229 8.75 10.34 -8.42
C SER A 229 9.83 9.72 -7.54
N HIS A 230 9.48 9.23 -6.35
CA HIS A 230 10.43 8.63 -5.41
C HIS A 230 11.05 7.33 -5.93
N LEU A 231 10.24 6.43 -6.51
CA LEU A 231 10.73 5.11 -6.92
C LEU A 231 11.28 5.07 -8.34
N LEU A 232 10.77 5.89 -9.26
CA LEU A 232 11.19 5.87 -10.66
C LEU A 232 12.02 7.08 -11.05
N GLY A 233 12.11 8.12 -10.20
CA GLY A 233 12.75 9.38 -10.57
C GLY A 233 12.01 10.13 -11.68
N VAL A 234 10.73 9.82 -11.90
CA VAL A 234 9.92 10.38 -13.00
C VAL A 234 8.91 11.39 -12.47
N ASP A 235 8.94 12.59 -13.03
CA ASP A 235 7.92 13.59 -12.76
C ASP A 235 6.67 13.35 -13.62
N VAL A 236 5.52 13.45 -12.96
CA VAL A 236 4.21 13.33 -13.59
C VAL A 236 3.26 14.40 -13.05
N ALA A 237 2.30 14.82 -13.87
CA ALA A 237 1.19 15.65 -13.43
C ALA A 237 -0.09 14.81 -13.44
N ILE A 238 -0.82 14.79 -12.32
CA ILE A 238 -2.01 13.96 -12.12
C ILE A 238 -3.18 14.87 -11.73
N ALA A 239 -4.25 14.83 -12.52
CA ALA A 239 -5.47 15.59 -12.26
C ALA A 239 -6.66 14.64 -12.03
N PRO A 240 -7.45 14.81 -10.95
CA PRO A 240 -8.67 14.04 -10.75
C PRO A 240 -9.73 14.40 -11.79
N LEU A 241 -10.49 13.39 -12.21
CA LEU A 241 -11.59 13.51 -13.17
C LEU A 241 -12.90 13.15 -12.49
N THR A 242 -13.97 13.90 -12.79
CA THR A 242 -15.32 13.59 -12.31
C THR A 242 -16.03 12.56 -13.19
N ALA A 243 -15.69 12.50 -14.47
CA ALA A 243 -16.20 11.49 -15.40
C ALA A 243 -15.29 11.40 -16.63
N LEU A 244 -15.21 10.21 -17.23
CA LEU A 244 -14.65 10.02 -18.57
C LEU A 244 -15.77 10.07 -19.61
N ARG A 245 -15.77 11.12 -20.45
CA ARG A 245 -16.72 11.25 -21.56
C ARG A 245 -15.95 11.37 -22.87
N ASN A 246 -16.22 10.46 -23.81
CA ASN A 246 -15.61 10.44 -25.15
C ASN A 246 -14.06 10.48 -25.14
N ALA A 247 -13.44 9.97 -24.07
CA ALA A 247 -12.00 9.91 -23.95
C ALA A 247 -11.45 8.83 -24.89
N ARG A 248 -10.37 9.16 -25.62
CA ARG A 248 -9.57 8.14 -26.30
C ARG A 248 -8.71 7.46 -25.24
N LEU A 249 -9.07 6.22 -24.88
CA LEU A 249 -8.33 5.42 -23.91
C LEU A 249 -7.06 4.85 -24.58
N THR A 250 -6.05 5.69 -24.78
CA THR A 250 -4.77 5.29 -25.41
C THR A 250 -3.84 4.55 -24.46
N TRP A 251 -4.01 4.75 -23.14
CA TRP A 251 -3.37 3.93 -22.12
C TRP A 251 -4.15 4.06 -20.80
N TYR A 252 -4.12 3.02 -19.97
CA TYR A 252 -4.65 3.08 -18.61
C TYR A 252 -3.81 2.25 -17.64
N VAL A 253 -3.96 2.57 -16.36
CA VAL A 253 -3.45 1.76 -15.25
C VAL A 253 -4.57 1.60 -14.23
N GLY A 254 -4.94 0.34 -13.97
CA GLY A 254 -5.81 0.02 -12.84
C GLY A 254 -5.03 0.16 -11.53
N LEU A 255 -5.52 0.96 -10.60
CA LEU A 255 -4.93 1.14 -9.27
C LEU A 255 -5.24 -0.03 -8.35
N ASP A 256 -6.16 -0.91 -8.72
CA ASP A 256 -6.51 -2.16 -8.04
C ASP A 256 -6.91 -3.24 -9.07
N ALA A 257 -7.18 -4.46 -8.60
CA ALA A 257 -7.49 -5.59 -9.48
C ALA A 257 -8.82 -5.44 -10.25
N ASP A 258 -9.85 -4.86 -9.63
CA ASP A 258 -11.13 -4.62 -10.28
C ASP A 258 -10.99 -3.50 -11.31
N ALA A 259 -10.26 -2.43 -10.98
CA ALA A 259 -9.95 -1.35 -11.92
C ALA A 259 -9.15 -1.83 -13.14
N THR A 260 -8.17 -2.75 -12.96
CA THR A 260 -7.46 -3.37 -14.09
C THR A 260 -8.45 -4.11 -14.99
N ARG A 261 -9.29 -4.98 -14.43
CA ARG A 261 -10.30 -5.73 -15.19
C ARG A 261 -11.30 -4.81 -15.91
N ILE A 262 -11.70 -3.71 -15.29
CA ILE A 262 -12.58 -2.70 -15.90
C ILE A 262 -11.88 -2.02 -17.07
N GLY A 263 -10.64 -1.59 -16.87
CA GLY A 263 -9.82 -0.98 -17.91
C GLY A 263 -9.56 -1.91 -19.08
N ASP A 264 -9.29 -3.20 -18.83
CA ASP A 264 -9.12 -4.23 -19.88
C ASP A 264 -10.36 -4.28 -20.78
N ARG A 265 -11.55 -4.32 -20.19
CA ARG A 265 -12.82 -4.35 -20.96
C ARG A 265 -13.01 -3.09 -21.79
N LEU A 266 -12.76 -1.92 -21.21
CA LEU A 266 -12.85 -0.64 -21.92
C LEU A 266 -11.86 -0.56 -23.08
N TRP A 267 -10.64 -1.08 -22.89
CA TRP A 267 -9.60 -1.15 -23.90
C TRP A 267 -9.99 -2.01 -25.10
N HIS A 268 -10.66 -3.14 -24.85
CA HIS A 268 -11.19 -4.02 -25.90
C HIS A 268 -12.49 -3.50 -26.54
N GLY A 269 -12.98 -2.32 -26.15
CA GLY A 269 -14.19 -1.71 -26.68
C GLY A 269 -15.48 -2.36 -26.19
N GLU A 270 -15.44 -3.10 -25.07
CA GLU A 270 -16.62 -3.68 -24.46
C GLU A 270 -17.47 -2.62 -23.76
N THR A 271 -18.79 -2.83 -23.74
CA THR A 271 -19.72 -2.03 -22.95
C THR A 271 -19.73 -2.51 -21.50
N LEU A 272 -19.63 -1.56 -20.56
CA LEU A 272 -19.79 -1.83 -19.14
C LEU A 272 -21.26 -1.70 -18.76
N ASP A 273 -21.76 -2.64 -17.96
CA ASP A 273 -23.06 -2.49 -17.31
C ASP A 273 -22.99 -1.49 -16.14
N GLU A 274 -24.14 -1.01 -15.70
CA GLU A 274 -24.24 -0.04 -14.60
C GLU A 274 -23.64 -0.55 -13.30
N THR A 275 -23.69 -1.86 -13.05
CA THR A 275 -23.14 -2.46 -11.82
C THR A 275 -21.61 -2.32 -11.79
N VAL A 276 -20.96 -2.53 -12.93
CA VAL A 276 -19.51 -2.38 -13.08
C VAL A 276 -19.10 -0.91 -13.05
N VAL A 277 -19.88 -0.02 -13.69
CA VAL A 277 -19.63 1.43 -13.65
C VAL A 277 -19.71 1.95 -12.21
N ASN A 278 -20.69 1.50 -11.42
CA ASN A 278 -20.86 1.90 -10.02
C ASN A 278 -19.74 1.43 -9.09
N ARG A 279 -18.84 0.53 -9.54
CA ARG A 279 -17.64 0.14 -8.77
C ARG A 279 -16.48 1.10 -8.96
N VAL A 280 -16.49 1.95 -10.00
CA VAL A 280 -15.43 2.94 -10.22
C VAL A 280 -15.60 4.07 -9.21
N LEU A 281 -14.60 4.24 -8.35
CA LEU A 281 -14.61 5.21 -7.27
C LEU A 281 -13.95 6.53 -7.65
N SER A 282 -12.86 6.47 -8.42
CA SER A 282 -12.11 7.65 -8.83
C SER A 282 -11.37 7.42 -10.14
N LEU A 283 -11.22 8.50 -10.89
CA LEU A 283 -10.55 8.53 -12.17
C LEU A 283 -9.53 9.66 -12.15
N PHE A 284 -8.36 9.42 -12.74
CA PHE A 284 -7.31 10.42 -12.84
C PHE A 284 -6.76 10.47 -14.25
N GLN A 285 -6.35 11.66 -14.67
CA GLN A 285 -5.57 11.89 -15.86
C GLN A 285 -4.11 12.12 -15.45
N LEU A 286 -3.22 11.23 -15.87
CA LEU A 286 -1.77 11.37 -15.71
C LEU A 286 -1.15 11.84 -17.02
N THR A 287 -0.27 12.82 -16.92
CA THR A 287 0.51 13.34 -18.05
C THR A 287 1.99 13.43 -17.67
N PHE A 288 2.86 13.20 -18.66
CA PHE A 288 4.30 13.32 -18.51
C PHE A 288 4.75 14.68 -19.04
N PRO A 289 5.39 15.53 -18.21
CA PRO A 289 6.00 16.77 -18.68
C PRO A 289 7.08 16.51 -19.74
N ASP A 290 7.89 15.46 -19.55
CA ASP A 290 8.88 15.00 -20.52
C ASP A 290 8.34 13.84 -21.36
N ALA A 291 7.95 14.15 -22.61
CA ALA A 291 7.48 13.16 -23.57
C ALA A 291 8.59 12.19 -24.03
N GLY A 292 9.87 12.52 -23.83
CA GLY A 292 11.00 11.67 -24.17
C GLY A 292 11.03 10.37 -23.34
N LEU A 293 10.43 10.39 -22.16
CA LEU A 293 10.32 9.23 -21.26
C LEU A 293 9.20 8.26 -21.65
N VAL A 294 8.26 8.67 -22.52
CA VAL A 294 7.05 7.88 -22.82
C VAL A 294 7.26 7.03 -24.08
N VAL A 295 6.71 5.82 -24.11
CA VAL A 295 6.73 4.95 -25.30
C VAL A 295 6.01 5.62 -26.48
N ASP A 296 6.53 5.42 -27.69
CA ASP A 296 6.08 6.16 -28.88
C ASP A 296 4.60 5.93 -29.22
N ALA A 297 4.04 4.78 -28.84
CA ALA A 297 2.63 4.44 -29.05
C ALA A 297 1.66 5.35 -28.28
N VAL A 298 2.07 5.88 -27.12
CA VAL A 298 1.26 6.79 -26.30
C VAL A 298 1.55 8.27 -26.66
N ALA A 299 2.78 8.57 -27.06
CA ALA A 299 3.21 9.92 -27.45
C ALA A 299 2.87 10.99 -26.39
N ARG A 300 1.97 11.94 -26.69
CA ARG A 300 1.53 13.02 -25.77
C ARG A 300 0.10 12.81 -25.25
N GLU A 301 -0.49 11.64 -25.51
CA GLU A 301 -1.82 11.32 -24.99
C GLU A 301 -1.75 11.05 -23.48
N PRO A 302 -2.82 11.36 -22.73
CA PRO A 302 -2.85 11.10 -21.30
C PRO A 302 -2.97 9.60 -20.98
N VAL A 303 -2.43 9.23 -19.83
CA VAL A 303 -2.65 7.93 -19.19
C VAL A 303 -3.80 8.06 -18.20
N TYR A 304 -4.77 7.15 -18.24
CA TYR A 304 -5.87 7.16 -17.29
C TYR A 304 -5.62 6.22 -16.12
N LEU A 305 -5.72 6.73 -14.89
CA LEU A 305 -5.67 5.90 -13.69
C LEU A 305 -7.09 5.65 -13.20
N ILE A 306 -7.40 4.40 -12.87
CA ILE A 306 -8.73 3.97 -12.45
C ILE A 306 -8.62 3.37 -11.06
N LEU A 307 -9.40 3.88 -10.09
CA LEU A 307 -9.60 3.24 -8.79
C LEU A 307 -11.03 2.71 -8.70
N ALA A 308 -11.18 1.47 -8.27
CA ALA A 308 -12.46 0.80 -8.10
C ALA A 308 -12.54 0.11 -6.73
N MET A 309 -13.70 -0.47 -6.45
CA MET A 309 -13.93 -1.36 -5.32
C MET A 309 -14.31 -2.77 -5.77
N THR A 310 -14.05 -3.72 -4.88
CA THR A 310 -14.53 -5.10 -5.01
C THR A 310 -16.05 -5.17 -4.82
N ALA A 311 -16.64 -6.33 -5.13
CA ALA A 311 -18.05 -6.60 -4.87
C ALA A 311 -18.41 -6.48 -3.37
N ASP A 312 -17.45 -6.71 -2.47
CA ASP A 312 -17.60 -6.64 -1.02
C ASP A 312 -17.38 -5.23 -0.46
N GLN A 313 -17.35 -4.21 -1.33
CA GLN A 313 -17.13 -2.80 -0.98
C GLN A 313 -15.77 -2.54 -0.30
N LEU A 314 -14.74 -3.24 -0.77
CA LEU A 314 -13.36 -3.06 -0.32
C LEU A 314 -12.54 -2.38 -1.41
N VAL A 315 -11.60 -1.54 -1.00
CA VAL A 315 -10.62 -0.89 -1.86
C VAL A 315 -9.24 -1.43 -1.48
N ARG A 316 -8.58 -2.06 -2.44
CA ARG A 316 -7.24 -2.64 -2.27
C ARG A 316 -6.31 -2.11 -3.36
N LEU A 317 -5.72 -0.95 -3.11
CA LEU A 317 -4.78 -0.34 -4.04
C LEU A 317 -3.54 -1.24 -4.19
N LYS A 318 -3.02 -1.33 -5.41
CA LYS A 318 -1.84 -2.10 -5.80
C LYS A 318 -0.75 -1.13 -6.29
N PRO A 319 0.12 -0.62 -5.40
CA PRO A 319 1.13 0.38 -5.75
C PRO A 319 2.09 -0.07 -6.85
N GLN A 320 2.32 -1.38 -6.96
CA GLN A 320 3.15 -1.99 -7.99
C GLN A 320 2.62 -1.74 -9.41
N ASN A 321 1.29 -1.57 -9.58
CA ASN A 321 0.70 -1.28 -10.89
C ASN A 321 1.15 0.08 -11.43
N LEU A 322 1.46 1.05 -10.54
CA LEU A 322 2.02 2.34 -10.91
C LEU A 322 3.49 2.24 -11.34
N LEU A 323 4.16 1.14 -11.00
CA LEU A 323 5.57 0.95 -11.33
C LEU A 323 5.73 0.14 -12.60
N THR A 324 4.86 -0.84 -12.84
CA THR A 324 4.94 -1.73 -14.01
C THR A 324 3.98 -1.36 -15.13
N GLY A 325 2.89 -0.65 -14.82
CA GLY A 325 1.82 -0.34 -15.75
C GLY A 325 1.99 0.98 -16.51
N LEU A 326 2.91 1.86 -16.09
CA LEU A 326 3.11 3.14 -16.77
C LEU A 326 3.88 2.97 -18.09
N PRO A 327 3.55 3.76 -19.14
CA PRO A 327 4.15 3.63 -20.47
C PRO A 327 5.52 4.32 -20.56
N ILE A 328 6.45 4.00 -19.67
CA ILE A 328 7.78 4.62 -19.58
C ILE A 328 8.81 3.79 -20.36
N LYS A 329 9.62 4.44 -21.18
CA LYS A 329 10.76 3.85 -21.90
C LYS A 329 11.83 3.39 -20.90
N HIS A 330 12.35 2.18 -21.09
CA HIS A 330 13.43 1.62 -20.27
C HIS A 330 13.13 1.58 -18.76
N LEU A 331 11.96 1.07 -18.39
CA LEU A 331 11.58 0.83 -17.00
C LEU A 331 12.63 -0.01 -16.21
N GLU A 332 13.43 -0.81 -16.92
CA GLU A 332 14.53 -1.63 -16.37
C GLU A 332 15.81 -0.84 -16.05
N ALA A 333 15.99 0.36 -16.62
CA ALA A 333 17.21 1.18 -16.46
C ALA A 333 17.08 2.26 -15.36
N ALA A 334 15.87 2.49 -14.84
CA ALA A 334 15.65 3.32 -13.67
C ALA A 334 15.87 2.48 -12.41
N THR A 335 17.13 2.45 -11.95
CA THR A 335 17.58 2.05 -10.60
C THR A 335 18.99 2.58 -10.39
#